data_AF-A0A2G6ESJ3-F1
#
_entry.id   AF-A0A2G6ESJ3-F1
#
_cell.length_a   1.000
_cell.length_b   1.000
_cell.length_c   1.000
_cell.angle_alpha   90.00
_cell.angle_beta   90.00
_cell.angle_gamma   90.00
#
_symmetry.space_group_name_H-M   'P 1'
#
loop_
_entity.id
_entity.type
_entity.pdbx_description
1 polymer ?
#
loop_
_entity_poly.entity_id
_entity_poly.type
_entity_poly.pdbx_seq_one_letter_code
_entity_poly.pdbx_strand_id
1 'polypeptide(L)'
;MNKACPVVIRERPNGKEILVFRHPLAGNQVVKGTIESGETLKSACERELFEESGIKTVCDSYLGEWVSNYENQIWGFYLMKTKDNLPDNWVHFTEDGGGLEFSFFWHSLNSDTDDTFHPLFQGAISYINKRL
;
A
#
# COMPACT_ATOMS: atom_id res chain seq x y z
N MET A 1 8.60 -1.93 -14.34
CA MET A 1 7.79 -2.31 -13.16
C MET A 1 7.53 -3.80 -13.09
N ASN A 2 7.64 -4.39 -11.90
CA ASN A 2 7.21 -5.75 -11.58
C ASN A 2 6.40 -5.83 -10.27
N LYS A 3 6.27 -4.72 -9.54
CA LYS A 3 5.42 -4.60 -8.35
C LYS A 3 4.35 -3.55 -8.52
N ALA A 4 3.14 -3.85 -8.09
CA ALA A 4 2.03 -2.93 -7.99
C ALA A 4 1.83 -2.53 -6.53
N CYS A 5 1.71 -1.24 -6.28
CA CYS A 5 1.48 -0.68 -4.95
C CYS A 5 0.24 0.25 -5.01
N PRO A 6 -0.94 -0.25 -4.63
CA PRO A 6 -2.09 0.60 -4.41
C PRO A 6 -1.86 1.50 -3.20
N VAL A 7 -2.10 2.80 -3.36
CA VAL A 7 -1.95 3.81 -2.31
C VAL A 7 -3.33 4.33 -1.95
N VAL A 8 -3.73 4.16 -0.70
CA VAL A 8 -4.96 4.75 -0.16
C VAL A 8 -4.59 5.84 0.82
N ILE A 9 -5.10 7.05 0.58
CA ILE A 9 -4.87 8.23 1.42
C ILE A 9 -6.20 8.70 1.99
N ARG A 10 -6.18 9.16 3.24
CA ARG A 10 -7.28 9.96 3.80
C ARG A 10 -6.78 11.31 4.29
N GLU A 11 -7.62 12.31 4.13
CA GLU A 11 -7.37 13.68 4.61
C GLU A 11 -7.88 13.83 6.05
N ARG A 12 -7.04 14.38 6.93
CA ARG A 12 -7.41 14.75 8.32
C ARG A 12 -7.02 16.22 8.59
N PRO A 13 -7.60 16.87 9.61
CA PRO A 13 -7.22 18.25 9.96
C PRO A 13 -5.74 18.44 10.28
N ASN A 14 -5.04 17.39 10.71
CA ASN A 14 -3.62 17.37 11.04
C ASN A 14 -2.71 16.86 9.90
N GLY A 15 -3.26 16.58 8.71
CA GLY A 15 -2.51 16.16 7.54
C GLY A 15 -3.06 14.92 6.85
N LYS A 16 -2.34 14.44 5.83
CA LYS A 16 -2.66 13.21 5.11
C LYS A 16 -2.17 12.00 5.88
N GLU A 17 -2.94 10.92 5.84
CA GLU A 17 -2.54 9.62 6.37
C GLU A 17 -2.58 8.57 5.26
N ILE A 18 -1.60 7.67 5.25
CA ILE A 18 -1.52 6.52 4.34
C ILE A 18 -2.00 5.25 5.04
N LEU A 19 -2.74 4.43 4.31
CA LEU A 19 -3.13 3.12 4.79
C LEU A 19 -1.93 2.16 4.77
N VAL A 20 -1.69 1.52 5.90
CA VAL A 20 -0.66 0.50 6.10
C VAL A 20 -1.25 -0.68 6.86
N PHE A 21 -0.55 -1.80 6.88
CA PHE A 21 -0.90 -2.92 7.74
C PHE A 21 0.31 -3.44 8.53
N ARG A 22 0.03 -4.04 9.68
CA ARG A 22 1.01 -4.81 10.43
C ARG A 22 0.97 -6.27 9.98
N HIS A 23 2.05 -6.72 9.37
CA HIS A 23 2.29 -8.13 9.09
C HIS A 23 2.71 -8.84 10.38
N PRO A 24 2.13 -9.99 10.75
CA PRO A 24 2.38 -10.66 12.03
C PRO A 24 3.85 -11.05 12.23
N LEU A 25 4.60 -11.24 11.14
CA LEU A 25 5.99 -11.70 11.14
C LEU A 25 7.01 -10.71 10.56
N ALA A 26 6.58 -9.58 10.00
CA ALA A 26 7.46 -8.76 9.15
C ALA A 26 7.26 -7.24 9.31
N GLY A 27 6.67 -6.83 10.43
CA GLY A 27 6.47 -5.42 10.75
C GLY A 27 5.41 -4.73 9.88
N ASN A 28 5.46 -3.42 9.84
CA ASN A 28 4.49 -2.59 9.15
C ASN A 28 4.85 -2.44 7.66
N GLN A 29 3.83 -2.51 6.80
CA GLN A 29 3.97 -2.56 5.35
C GLN A 29 2.87 -1.74 4.67
N VAL A 30 3.12 -1.34 3.42
CA VAL A 30 2.06 -0.96 2.49
C VAL A 30 1.65 -2.19 1.68
N VAL A 31 0.40 -2.21 1.22
CA VAL A 31 -0.09 -3.24 0.29
C VAL A 31 0.76 -3.21 -0.97
N LYS A 32 1.22 -4.39 -1.37
CA LYS A 32 1.94 -4.57 -2.63
C LYS A 32 1.83 -6.00 -3.11
N GLY A 33 1.90 -6.18 -4.42
CA GLY A 33 2.20 -7.50 -4.95
C GLY A 33 2.70 -7.47 -6.37
N THR A 34 2.70 -8.65 -7.00
CA THR A 34 3.37 -8.86 -8.28
C THR A 34 2.41 -8.49 -9.41
N ILE A 35 2.91 -7.77 -10.41
CA ILE A 35 2.14 -7.57 -11.65
C ILE A 35 2.17 -8.89 -12.43
N GLU A 36 1.02 -9.50 -12.64
CA GLU A 36 0.92 -10.78 -13.34
C GLU A 36 1.10 -10.63 -14.87
N SER A 37 1.34 -11.75 -15.55
CA SER A 37 1.53 -11.76 -17.01
C SER A 37 0.26 -11.29 -17.73
N GLY A 38 0.39 -10.25 -18.55
CA GLY A 38 -0.74 -9.64 -19.26
C GLY A 38 -1.59 -8.70 -18.39
N GLU A 39 -1.25 -8.54 -17.11
CA GLU A 39 -1.95 -7.63 -16.20
C GLU A 39 -1.45 -6.19 -16.36
N THR A 40 -2.37 -5.23 -16.36
CA THR A 40 -1.99 -3.82 -16.29
C THR A 40 -1.64 -3.43 -14.85
N LEU A 41 -0.73 -2.47 -14.66
CA LEU A 41 -0.43 -1.96 -13.31
C LEU A 41 -1.69 -1.52 -12.55
N LYS A 42 -2.66 -0.89 -13.24
CA LYS A 42 -3.92 -0.48 -12.64
C LYS A 42 -4.71 -1.69 -12.12
N SER A 43 -4.89 -2.72 -12.95
CA SER A 43 -5.59 -3.95 -12.57
C SER A 43 -4.90 -4.65 -11.41
N ALA A 44 -3.56 -4.71 -11.42
CA ALA A 44 -2.77 -5.25 -10.33
C ALA A 44 -3.00 -4.48 -9.02
N CYS A 45 -2.98 -3.15 -9.05
CA CYS A 45 -3.28 -2.35 -7.85
C CYS A 45 -4.70 -2.59 -7.31
N GLU A 46 -5.70 -2.73 -8.18
CA GLU A 46 -7.08 -3.00 -7.77
C GLU A 46 -7.22 -4.41 -7.16
N ARG A 47 -6.57 -5.42 -7.75
CA ARG A 47 -6.55 -6.81 -7.28
C ARG A 47 -5.84 -6.94 -5.94
N GLU A 48 -4.58 -6.49 -5.86
CA GLU A 48 -3.75 -6.59 -4.66
C GLU A 48 -4.40 -5.89 -3.46
N LEU A 49 -5.01 -4.71 -3.67
CA LEU A 49 -5.74 -4.05 -2.59
C LEU A 49 -6.93 -4.87 -2.11
N PHE A 50 -7.68 -5.47 -3.03
CA PHE A 50 -8.83 -6.29 -2.66
C PHE A 50 -8.40 -7.57 -1.92
N GLU A 51 -7.40 -8.27 -2.42
CA GLU A 51 -6.88 -9.53 -1.85
C GLU A 51 -6.31 -9.32 -0.43
N GLU A 52 -5.46 -8.30 -0.24
CA GLU A 52 -4.76 -8.09 1.03
C GLU A 52 -5.59 -7.34 2.08
N SER A 53 -6.64 -6.61 1.70
CA SER A 53 -7.37 -5.73 2.63
C SER A 53 -8.89 -5.82 2.61
N GLY A 54 -9.47 -6.50 1.61
CA GLY A 54 -10.90 -6.54 1.35
C GLY A 54 -11.49 -5.25 0.76
N ILE A 55 -10.66 -4.22 0.52
CA ILE A 55 -11.11 -2.92 0.00
C ILE A 55 -11.38 -3.02 -1.49
N LYS A 56 -12.62 -2.69 -1.88
CA LYS A 56 -12.97 -2.43 -3.28
C LYS A 56 -12.70 -0.98 -3.62
N THR A 57 -11.92 -0.75 -4.67
CA THR A 57 -11.47 0.57 -5.08
C THR A 57 -11.60 0.77 -6.58
N VAL A 58 -11.49 2.03 -7.01
CA VAL A 58 -11.19 2.37 -8.40
C VAL A 58 -9.87 3.13 -8.42
N CYS A 59 -9.00 2.78 -9.34
CA CYS A 59 -7.77 3.51 -9.59
C CYS A 59 -8.06 4.95 -10.06
N ASP A 60 -7.42 5.92 -9.40
CA ASP A 60 -7.64 7.36 -9.60
C ASP A 60 -6.51 8.00 -10.43
N SER A 61 -5.28 8.03 -9.90
CA SER A 61 -4.15 8.71 -10.54
C SER A 61 -2.83 7.95 -10.36
N TYR A 62 -2.01 7.97 -11.42
CA TYR A 62 -0.68 7.36 -11.40
C TYR A 62 0.29 8.25 -10.62
N LEU A 63 0.95 7.69 -9.60
CA LEU A 63 1.90 8.44 -8.79
C LEU A 63 3.34 8.30 -9.31
N GLY A 64 3.66 7.21 -10.01
CA GLY A 64 4.97 7.03 -10.62
C GLY A 64 5.54 5.62 -10.46
N GLU A 65 6.80 5.50 -10.88
CA GLU A 65 7.61 4.29 -10.76
C GLU A 65 8.83 4.56 -9.86
N TRP A 66 9.12 3.63 -8.95
CA TRP A 66 10.31 3.66 -8.08
C TRP A 66 11.14 2.41 -8.29
N VAL A 67 12.42 2.60 -8.63
CA VAL A 67 13.43 1.53 -8.60
C VAL A 67 13.88 1.39 -7.15
N SER A 68 13.48 0.31 -6.48
CA SER A 68 13.69 0.16 -5.03
C SER A 68 15.14 -0.13 -4.66
N ASN A 69 15.95 -0.58 -5.62
CA ASN A 69 17.29 -1.15 -5.42
C ASN A 69 17.30 -2.32 -4.41
N TYR A 70 16.15 -2.97 -4.21
CA TYR A 70 15.97 -4.13 -3.35
C TYR A 70 15.40 -5.27 -4.19
N GLU A 71 16.13 -6.38 -4.27
CA GLU A 71 15.71 -7.59 -5.00
C GLU A 71 15.23 -7.33 -6.45
N ASN A 72 15.84 -6.36 -7.14
CA ASN A 72 15.46 -5.95 -8.50
C ASN A 72 13.96 -5.56 -8.63
N GLN A 73 13.34 -5.08 -7.55
CA GLN A 73 11.95 -4.66 -7.56
C GLN A 73 11.82 -3.24 -8.14
N ILE A 74 10.86 -3.09 -9.05
CA ILE A 74 10.49 -1.80 -9.62
C ILE A 74 9.00 -1.63 -9.40
N TRP A 75 8.64 -0.68 -8.54
CA TRP A 75 7.30 -0.50 -8.03
C TRP A 75 6.56 0.57 -8.82
N GLY A 76 5.38 0.25 -9.30
CA GLY A 76 4.41 1.21 -9.81
C GLY A 76 3.40 1.57 -8.75
N PHE A 77 3.08 2.85 -8.62
CA PHE A 77 2.15 3.37 -7.61
C PHE A 77 0.93 4.00 -8.25
N TYR A 78 -0.24 3.66 -7.73
CA TYR A 78 -1.48 4.35 -8.05
C TYR A 78 -2.18 4.82 -6.79
N LEU A 79 -2.69 6.05 -6.82
CA LEU A 79 -3.67 6.50 -5.85
C LEU A 79 -5.00 5.80 -6.13
N MET A 80 -5.60 5.26 -5.08
CA MET A 80 -6.79 4.44 -5.12
C MET A 80 -7.93 5.18 -4.41
N LYS A 81 -9.10 5.24 -5.05
CA LYS A 81 -10.29 5.89 -4.52
C LYS A 81 -11.29 4.86 -4.00
N THR A 82 -11.56 4.91 -2.70
CA THR A 82 -12.61 4.12 -2.06
C THR A 82 -13.96 4.85 -2.14
N LYS A 83 -15.06 4.07 -2.19
CA LYS A 83 -16.42 4.64 -2.19
C LYS A 83 -16.88 5.05 -0.80
N ASP A 84 -16.42 4.32 0.22
CA ASP A 84 -16.82 4.49 1.60
C ASP A 84 -15.66 5.03 2.45
N ASN A 85 -16.03 5.68 3.55
CA ASN A 85 -15.09 6.01 4.61
C ASN A 85 -14.64 4.70 5.28
N LEU A 86 -13.35 4.41 5.15
CA LEU A 86 -12.75 3.25 5.81
C LEU A 86 -12.62 3.49 7.32
N PRO A 87 -12.71 2.43 8.15
CA PRO A 87 -12.53 2.54 9.60
C PRO A 87 -11.09 2.95 9.98
N ASP A 88 -10.90 3.36 11.23
CA ASP A 88 -9.57 3.71 11.75
C ASP A 88 -8.64 2.51 11.88
N ASN A 89 -9.18 1.30 12.04
CA ASN A 89 -8.45 0.05 12.00
C ASN A 89 -9.40 -1.11 11.70
N TRP A 90 -8.86 -2.18 11.13
CA TRP A 90 -9.54 -3.47 10.98
C TRP A 90 -8.52 -4.58 10.80
N VAL A 91 -8.98 -5.82 10.90
CA VAL A 91 -8.18 -7.01 10.59
C VAL A 91 -8.77 -7.65 9.34
N HIS A 92 -7.90 -8.04 8.41
CA HIS A 92 -8.27 -8.79 7.22
C HIS A 92 -7.51 -10.10 7.16
N PHE A 93 -8.22 -11.20 6.92
CA PHE A 93 -7.61 -12.49 6.66
C PHE A 93 -7.31 -12.60 5.17
N THR A 94 -6.03 -12.68 4.83
CA THR A 94 -5.60 -12.83 3.44
C THR A 94 -5.28 -14.29 3.15
N GLU A 95 -6.10 -14.91 2.30
CA GLU A 95 -5.88 -16.29 1.84
C GLU A 95 -4.57 -16.36 1.03
N ASP A 96 -4.39 -15.41 0.10
CA ASP A 96 -3.24 -15.36 -0.81
C ASP A 96 -1.96 -14.80 -0.16
N GLY A 97 -2.08 -14.04 0.94
CA GLY A 97 -0.98 -13.58 1.77
C GLY A 97 -0.44 -14.65 2.73
N GLY A 98 -0.70 -15.93 2.44
CA GLY A 98 -0.24 -17.07 3.22
C GLY A 98 -1.19 -17.50 4.35
N GLY A 99 -2.47 -17.15 4.27
CA GLY A 99 -3.46 -17.45 5.31
C GLY A 99 -3.18 -16.71 6.62
N LEU A 100 -2.80 -15.43 6.51
CA LEU A 100 -2.40 -14.58 7.65
C LEU A 100 -3.43 -13.49 7.91
N GLU A 101 -3.45 -12.99 9.15
CA GLU A 101 -4.23 -11.82 9.53
C GLU A 101 -3.38 -10.56 9.45
N PHE A 102 -3.79 -9.60 8.61
CA PHE A 102 -3.18 -8.30 8.50
C PHE A 102 -3.99 -7.27 9.27
N SER A 103 -3.33 -6.55 10.18
CA SER A 103 -3.97 -5.49 10.98
C SER A 103 -3.74 -4.13 10.32
N PHE A 104 -4.78 -3.60 9.68
CA PHE A 104 -4.74 -2.33 8.98
C PHE A 104 -4.90 -1.14 9.93
N PHE A 105 -4.14 -0.08 9.68
CA PHE A 105 -4.19 1.18 10.40
C PHE A 105 -3.67 2.34 9.54
N TRP A 106 -3.83 3.56 10.01
CA TRP A 106 -3.42 4.76 9.29
C TRP A 106 -2.13 5.33 9.87
N HIS A 107 -1.15 5.56 9.00
CA HIS A 107 0.12 6.19 9.35
C HIS A 107 0.14 7.63 8.84
N SER A 108 0.49 8.57 9.72
CA SER A 108 0.62 9.98 9.39
C SER A 108 1.79 10.22 8.43
N LEU A 109 1.54 10.86 7.30
CA LEU A 109 2.61 11.25 6.36
C LEU A 109 3.44 12.45 6.83
N ASN A 110 3.01 13.11 7.91
CA ASN A 110 3.79 14.14 8.60
C ASN A 110 4.74 13.55 9.67
N SER A 111 4.66 12.24 9.90
CA SER A 111 5.50 11.52 10.86
C SER A 111 6.53 10.69 10.11
N ASP A 112 7.74 10.59 10.68
CA ASP A 112 8.72 9.67 10.14
C ASP A 112 8.31 8.22 10.41
N THR A 113 8.62 7.33 9.47
CA THR A 113 8.58 5.90 9.71
C THR A 113 9.70 5.49 10.66
N ASP A 114 9.43 4.57 11.59
CA ASP A 114 10.39 4.04 12.55
C ASP A 114 10.89 2.63 12.17
N ASP A 115 11.58 1.97 13.09
CA ASP A 115 12.13 0.61 12.92
C ASP A 115 11.07 -0.49 12.81
N THR A 116 9.79 -0.17 13.02
CA THR A 116 8.69 -1.10 12.76
C THR A 116 8.44 -1.31 11.27
N PHE A 117 8.96 -0.44 10.41
CA PHE A 117 8.93 -0.58 8.95
C PHE A 117 10.28 -1.07 8.44
N HIS A 118 10.28 -2.11 7.60
CA HIS A 118 11.49 -2.47 6.85
C HIS A 118 11.93 -1.29 5.94
N PRO A 119 13.24 -1.02 5.74
CA PRO A 119 13.72 0.13 4.95
C PRO A 119 13.13 0.25 3.54
N LEU A 120 12.77 -0.89 2.92
CA LEU A 120 12.04 -0.93 1.66
C LEU A 120 10.71 -0.14 1.72
N PHE A 121 9.92 -0.36 2.77
CA PHE A 121 8.63 0.30 2.95
C PHE A 121 8.79 1.76 3.39
N GLN A 122 9.81 2.07 4.19
CA GLN A 122 10.17 3.45 4.51
C GLN A 122 10.49 4.25 3.22
N GLY A 123 11.28 3.65 2.32
CA GLY A 123 11.60 4.23 1.01
C GLY A 123 10.37 4.44 0.13
N ALA A 124 9.46 3.45 0.08
CA ALA A 124 8.20 3.55 -0.66
C ALA A 124 7.31 4.67 -0.12
N ILE A 125 7.12 4.75 1.20
CA ILE A 125 6.32 5.80 1.85
C ILE A 125 6.94 7.18 1.59
N SER A 126 8.26 7.32 1.70
CA SER A 126 8.96 8.58 1.37
C SER A 126 8.76 8.98 -0.10
N TYR A 127 8.82 8.01 -1.02
CA TYR A 127 8.59 8.25 -2.45
C TYR A 127 7.16 8.73 -2.73
N ILE A 128 6.16 8.08 -2.11
CA ILE A 128 4.74 8.43 -2.21
C ILE A 128 4.50 9.83 -1.65
N ASN A 129 5.02 10.13 -0.45
CA ASN A 129 4.79 11.41 0.22
C ASN A 129 5.23 12.62 -0.63
N LYS A 130 6.33 12.48 -1.39
CA LYS A 130 6.84 13.52 -2.30
C LYS A 130 5.95 13.79 -3.53
N ARG A 131 4.90 13.00 -3.74
CA ARG A 131 4.02 13.02 -4.94
C ARG A 131 2.56 13.31 -4.63
N LEU A 132 2.22 13.47 -3.35
CA LEU A 132 0.88 13.81 -2.87
C LEU A 132 0.77 15.31 -2.60
#